data_AF-A0A7X6ZYA6-F1
#
_entry.id   AF-A0A7X6ZYA6-F1
#
_cell.length_a   1.000
_cell.length_b   1.000
_cell.length_c   1.000
_cell.angle_alpha   90.00
_cell.angle_beta   90.00
_cell.angle_gamma   90.00
#
_symmetry.space_group_name_H-M   'P 1'
#
loop_
_entity.id
_entity.type
_entity.pdbx_description
1 polymer ?
#
loop_
_entity_poly.entity_id
_entity_poly.type
_entity_poly.pdbx_seq_one_letter_code
_entity_poly.pdbx_strand_id
1 'polypeptide(L)'
;MDLILKIAIVLLVGFIGGKVAKKLKLPEVSGYLVFGLILGPSAMLLFGGGEGLITAGDQNTLKFISEIALAFIAFSIGSEFNLNQMKRIGK
;
A
#
# COMPACT_ATOMS: atom_id res chain seq x y z
N MET A 1 17.23 -13.56 2.54
CA MET A 1 15.90 -13.80 3.12
C MET A 1 14.94 -14.13 2.01
N ASP A 2 14.19 -15.22 2.11
CA ASP A 2 13.26 -15.64 1.05
C ASP A 2 12.18 -14.58 0.81
N LEU A 3 11.82 -14.40 -0.46
CA LEU A 3 10.80 -13.42 -0.88
C LEU A 3 9.45 -13.67 -0.20
N ILE A 4 9.09 -14.94 0.00
CA ILE A 4 7.85 -15.34 0.69
C ILE A 4 7.85 -14.81 2.13
N LEU A 5 8.98 -14.92 2.85
CA LEU A 5 9.10 -14.41 4.21
C LEU A 5 9.01 -12.88 4.24
N LYS A 6 9.64 -12.20 3.28
CA LYS A 6 9.51 -10.75 3.11
C LYS A 6 8.05 -10.32 2.92
N ILE A 7 7.30 -11.01 2.07
CA ILE A 7 5.87 -10.74 1.84
C ILE A 7 5.07 -10.96 3.13
N ALA A 8 5.32 -12.05 3.87
CA ALA A 8 4.63 -12.30 5.14
C ALA A 8 4.85 -11.16 6.14
N ILE A 9 6.09 -10.65 6.23
CA ILE A 9 6.41 -9.49 7.08
C ILE A 9 5.69 -8.24 6.57
N VAL A 10 5.69 -7.97 5.26
CA VAL A 10 4.99 -6.81 4.66
C VAL A 10 3.50 -6.84 4.96
N LEU A 11 2.85 -7.99 4.84
CA LEU A 11 1.43 -8.16 5.15
C LEU A 11 1.15 -7.92 6.64
N LEU A 12 1.98 -8.47 7.52
CA LEU A 12 1.82 -8.34 8.97
C LEU A 12 2.05 -6.90 9.43
N VAL A 13 3.13 -6.27 8.96
CA VAL A 13 3.45 -4.87 9.26
C VAL A 13 2.43 -3.93 8.65
N GLY A 14 1.95 -4.22 7.43
CA GLY A 14 0.82 -3.53 6.83
C GLY A 14 -0.37 -3.57 7.79
N PHE A 15 -0.88 -4.75 8.12
CA PHE A 15 -2.02 -4.91 9.02
C PHE A 15 -1.86 -4.16 10.35
N ILE A 16 -0.68 -4.23 10.98
CA ILE A 16 -0.38 -3.48 12.20
C ILE A 16 -0.43 -1.96 11.93
N GLY A 17 0.22 -1.50 10.86
CA GLY A 17 0.25 -0.09 10.45
C GLY A 17 -1.14 0.48 10.22
N GLY A 18 -2.03 -0.27 9.56
CA GLY A 18 -3.44 0.12 9.39
C GLY A 18 -4.18 0.26 10.71
N LYS A 19 -4.05 -0.72 11.61
CA LYS A 19 -4.63 -0.66 12.96
C LYS A 19 -4.09 0.52 13.77
N VAL A 20 -2.79 0.79 13.69
CA VAL A 20 -2.15 1.91 14.39
C VAL A 20 -2.68 3.24 13.83
N ALA A 21 -2.76 3.40 12.51
CA ALA A 21 -3.33 4.59 11.89
C ALA A 21 -4.79 4.81 12.32
N LYS A 22 -5.61 3.76 12.33
CA LYS A 22 -6.99 3.83 12.81
C LYS A 22 -7.07 4.27 14.27
N LYS A 23 -6.19 3.76 15.14
CA LYS A 23 -6.11 4.17 16.56
C LYS A 23 -5.75 5.64 16.70
N LEU A 24 -4.93 6.17 15.79
CA LEU A 24 -4.56 7.59 15.71
C LEU A 24 -5.60 8.45 14.97
N LYS A 25 -6.78 7.91 14.64
CA LYS A 25 -7.85 8.58 13.87
C LYS A 25 -7.44 8.98 12.44
N LEU A 26 -6.48 8.27 11.87
CA LEU A 26 -6.05 8.43 10.47
C LEU A 26 -6.68 7.34 9.60
N PRO A 27 -6.80 7.56 8.27
CA PRO A 27 -7.16 6.50 7.33
C PRO A 27 -6.17 5.33 7.42
N GLU A 28 -6.68 4.09 7.34
CA GLU A 28 -5.84 2.88 7.41
C GLU A 28 -4.78 2.86 6.29
N VAL A 29 -5.13 3.40 5.12
CA VAL A 29 -4.21 3.54 3.97
C VAL A 29 -2.96 4.34 4.33
N SER A 30 -3.08 5.39 5.14
CA SER A 30 -1.94 6.17 5.62
C SER A 30 -0.98 5.32 6.45
N GLY A 31 -1.51 4.40 7.25
CA GLY A 31 -0.71 3.47 8.06
C GLY A 31 0.11 2.51 7.21
N TYR A 32 -0.51 1.89 6.21
CA TYR A 32 0.18 1.00 5.27
C TYR A 32 1.30 1.73 4.51
N LEU A 33 1.06 2.99 4.11
CA LEU A 33 2.05 3.80 3.39
C LEU A 33 3.26 4.17 4.26
N VAL A 34 3.03 4.65 5.49
CA VAL A 34 4.12 5.04 6.39
C VAL A 34 4.98 3.85 6.78
N PHE A 35 4.34 2.74 7.19
CA PHE A 35 5.09 1.53 7.54
C PHE A 35 5.74 0.88 6.30
N GLY A 36 5.11 0.95 5.13
CA GLY A 36 5.71 0.52 3.87
C GLY A 36 6.95 1.34 3.50
N LEU A 37 6.94 2.65 3.73
CA LEU A 37 8.11 3.52 3.56
C LEU A 37 9.24 3.14 4.51
N ILE A 38 8.91 2.78 5.77
CA ILE A 38 9.85 2.29 6.78
C ILE A 38 10.49 0.95 6.38
N LEU A 39 9.69 0.03 5.82
CA LEU A 39 10.18 -1.27 5.38
C LEU A 39 10.93 -1.25 4.05
N GLY A 40 10.63 -0.26 3.20
CA GLY A 40 11.26 -0.05 1.91
C GLY A 40 12.66 0.55 2.00
N PRO A 41 13.34 0.69 0.86
CA PRO A 41 14.68 1.27 0.81
C PRO A 41 14.66 2.78 1.11
N SER A 42 13.49 3.43 1.02
CA SER A 42 13.31 4.87 1.25
C SER A 42 13.62 5.31 2.67
N ALA A 43 13.27 4.53 3.69
CA ALA A 43 13.69 4.86 5.06
C ALA A 43 15.21 4.75 5.23
N MET A 44 15.86 3.85 4.49
CA MET A 44 17.31 3.72 4.56
C MET A 44 18.06 4.92 3.96
N LEU A 45 17.50 5.54 2.93
CA LEU A 45 17.99 6.83 2.38
C LEU A 45 17.98 7.94 3.45
N LEU A 46 17.09 7.86 4.44
CA LEU A 46 16.99 8.82 5.53
C LEU A 46 17.92 8.49 6.72
N PHE A 47 18.32 7.22 6.90
CA PHE A 47 19.04 6.75 8.10
C PHE A 47 20.46 6.19 7.86
N GLY A 48 20.99 6.21 6.62
CA GLY A 48 22.44 6.19 6.41
C GLY A 48 23.17 4.84 6.48
N GLY A 49 22.67 3.79 5.80
CA GLY A 49 23.56 2.74 5.27
C GLY A 49 23.07 1.29 5.34
N GLY A 50 22.52 0.77 4.23
CA GLY A 50 22.24 -0.65 3.97
C GLY A 50 21.11 -0.89 2.96
N GLU A 51 20.75 -2.17 2.75
CA GLU A 51 19.56 -2.55 1.98
C GLU A 51 18.36 -2.65 2.93
N GLY A 52 17.27 -1.91 2.64
CA GLY A 52 16.02 -2.03 3.40
C GLY A 52 15.47 -3.47 3.37
N LEU A 53 14.53 -3.80 4.27
CA LEU A 53 13.94 -5.15 4.34
C LEU A 53 13.40 -5.59 2.96
N ILE A 54 12.82 -4.64 2.23
CA ILE A 54 12.41 -4.76 0.83
C ILE A 54 13.40 -3.99 -0.04
N THR A 55 14.07 -4.70 -0.95
CA THR A 55 15.04 -4.14 -1.88
C THR A 55 14.36 -3.57 -3.13
N ALA A 56 15.10 -2.83 -3.95
CA ALA A 56 14.60 -2.39 -5.27
C ALA A 56 14.30 -3.58 -6.20
N GLY A 57 15.06 -4.66 -6.11
CA GLY A 57 14.80 -5.90 -6.86
C GLY A 57 13.49 -6.56 -6.45
N ASP A 58 13.23 -6.67 -5.14
CA ASP A 58 11.97 -7.22 -4.63
C ASP A 58 10.77 -6.38 -5.09
N GLN A 59 10.88 -5.05 -5.08
CA GLN A 59 9.82 -4.16 -5.57
C GLN A 59 9.49 -4.40 -7.04
N ASN A 60 10.51 -4.61 -7.87
CA ASN A 60 10.30 -4.90 -9.28
C ASN A 60 9.58 -6.25 -9.47
N THR A 61 9.96 -7.28 -8.70
CA THR A 61 9.28 -8.58 -8.70
C THR A 61 7.84 -8.49 -8.20
N LEU A 62 7.57 -7.64 -7.20
CA LEU A 62 6.23 -7.48 -6.61
C LEU A 62 5.36 -6.44 -7.32
N LYS A 63 5.87 -5.77 -8.35
CA LYS A 63 5.17 -4.69 -9.07
C LYS A 63 3.80 -5.12 -9.60
N PHE A 64 3.69 -6.34 -10.09
CA PHE A 64 2.42 -6.88 -10.61
C PHE A 64 1.31 -6.92 -9.54
N ILE A 65 1.66 -7.11 -8.26
CA ILE A 65 0.68 -7.11 -7.16
C ILE A 65 0.07 -5.71 -7.01
N SER A 66 0.91 -4.68 -7.08
CA SER A 66 0.46 -3.28 -7.02
C SER A 66 -0.43 -2.92 -8.21
N GLU A 67 -0.11 -3.40 -9.41
CA GLU A 67 -0.93 -3.19 -10.61
C GLU A 67 -2.31 -3.86 -10.49
N ILE A 68 -2.34 -5.11 -10.01
CA ILE A 68 -3.60 -5.83 -9.74
C ILE A 68 -4.42 -5.11 -8.66
N ALA A 69 -3.78 -4.69 -7.57
CA ALA A 69 -4.46 -3.96 -6.50
C ALA A 69 -5.06 -2.64 -6.99
N LEU A 70 -4.31 -1.87 -7.79
CA LEU A 70 -4.80 -0.62 -8.36
C LEU A 70 -5.95 -0.85 -9.35
N ALA A 71 -5.89 -1.92 -10.15
CA ALA A 71 -6.98 -2.32 -11.04
C ALA A 71 -8.25 -2.64 -10.26
N PHE A 72 -8.16 -3.38 -9.15
CA PHE A 72 -9.31 -3.63 -8.27
C PHE A 72 -9.86 -2.35 -7.63
N ILE A 73 -8.99 -1.45 -7.18
CA ILE A 73 -9.43 -0.15 -6.63
C ILE A 73 -10.18 0.65 -7.71
N ALA A 74 -9.60 0.79 -8.90
CA ALA A 74 -10.22 1.51 -10.00
C ALA A 74 -11.55 0.88 -10.45
N PHE A 75 -11.58 -0.45 -10.54
CA PHE A 75 -12.79 -1.20 -10.87
C PHE A 75 -13.88 -1.03 -9.80
N SER A 76 -13.53 -1.12 -8.52
CA SER A 76 -14.46 -0.94 -7.41
C SER A 76 -15.06 0.47 -7.40
N ILE A 77 -14.22 1.50 -7.59
CA ILE A 77 -14.69 2.89 -7.71
C ILE A 77 -15.59 3.02 -8.94
N GLY A 78 -15.16 2.47 -10.08
CA GLY A 78 -15.92 2.42 -11.33
C GLY A 78 -17.31 1.79 -11.19
N SER A 79 -17.41 0.70 -10.43
CA SER A 79 -18.66 -0.02 -10.20
C SER A 79 -19.67 0.74 -9.34
N GLU A 80 -19.21 1.69 -8.51
CA GLU A 80 -20.07 2.54 -7.68
C GLU A 80 -20.67 3.72 -8.50
N PHE A 81 -20.16 3.99 -9.70
CA PHE A 81 -20.66 5.06 -10.55
C PHE A 81 -22.03 4.71 -11.17
N ASN A 82 -23.08 5.20 -10.53
CA ASN A 82 -24.42 5.16 -11.10
C ASN A 82 -24.64 6.34 -12.06
N LEU A 83 -24.78 6.06 -13.37
CA LEU A 83 -25.00 7.06 -14.42
C LEU A 83 -26.24 7.95 -14.15
N ASN A 84 -27.29 7.41 -13.52
CA ASN A 84 -28.48 8.19 -13.18
C ASN A 84 -28.22 9.14 -12.02
N GLN A 85 -27.44 8.72 -11.01
CA GLN A 85 -27.00 9.60 -9.94
C GLN A 85 -26.10 10.71 -10.50
N MET A 86 -25.12 10.37 -11.35
CA MET A 86 -24.21 11.34 -11.99
C MET A 86 -24.96 12.43 -12.75
N LYS A 87 -26.00 12.08 -13.52
CA LYS A 87 -26.87 13.05 -14.21
C LYS A 87 -27.63 13.97 -13.25
N ARG A 88 -27.95 13.52 -12.04
CA ARG A 88 -28.69 14.30 -11.03
C ARG A 88 -27.81 15.32 -10.31
N ILE A 89 -26.55 14.97 -10.01
CA ILE A 89 -25.58 15.85 -9.34
C ILE A 89 -24.92 16.85 -10.31
N GLY A 90 -24.98 16.60 -11.62
CA GLY A 90 -24.44 17.49 -12.65
C GLY A 90 -25.41 18.55 -13.20
N LYS A 91 -26.63 18.66 -12.65
CA LYS A 91 -27.54 19.80 -12.87
C LYS A 91 -27.25 20.89 -11.85
#